data_AF-A0A396ZHC8-F1
#
_entry.id   AF-A0A396ZHC8-F1
#
_cell.length_a   1.000
_cell.length_b   1.000
_cell.length_c   1.000
_cell.angle_alpha   90.00
_cell.angle_beta   90.00
_cell.angle_gamma   90.00
#
_symmetry.space_group_name_H-M   'P 1'
#
loop_
_entity.id
_entity.type
_entity.pdbx_description
1 polymer ?
#
loop_
_entity_poly.entity_id
_entity_poly.type
_entity_poly.pdbx_seq_one_letter_code
_entity_poly.pdbx_strand_id
1 'polypeptide(L)'
;MLRNLWRDIQWSLRTIPLLAREWLTFYLSFMGRFTDFWKEKSGTEKVLFVAVTLQLFFSLSTWIEYTIHLGGEETEGLRVSSNFYFIILSAGVFFFGSFWRSHWLGSLLLSLQFLLGLGTLAGIFFPETFFVSFLREEDYVFSWKFYGFLGAWGFTSLLALNQFFQKD
;
A
#
# COMPACT_ATOMS: atom_id res chain seq x y z
N MET A 1 41.49 -11.35 -13.33
CA MET A 1 40.16 -10.72 -13.29
C MET A 1 39.09 -11.58 -13.98
N LEU A 2 39.22 -11.91 -15.28
CA LEU A 2 38.29 -12.78 -16.03
C LEU A 2 38.08 -14.19 -15.43
N ARG A 3 39.12 -14.82 -14.87
CA ARG A 3 39.02 -16.15 -14.24
C ARG A 3 38.18 -16.15 -12.96
N ASN A 4 38.19 -15.05 -12.21
CA ASN A 4 37.37 -14.92 -11.00
C ASN A 4 35.91 -14.66 -11.38
N LEU A 5 35.68 -13.78 -12.36
CA LEU A 5 34.36 -13.56 -12.98
C LEU A 5 33.72 -14.85 -13.50
N TRP A 6 34.48 -15.68 -14.22
CA TRP A 6 34.00 -16.97 -14.73
C TRP A 6 33.61 -17.94 -13.62
N ARG A 7 34.40 -17.97 -12.54
CA ARG A 7 34.11 -18.77 -11.36
C ARG A 7 32.82 -18.28 -10.70
N ASP A 8 32.65 -16.98 -10.48
CA ASP A 8 31.45 -16.40 -9.88
C ASP A 8 30.18 -16.65 -10.71
N ILE A 9 30.28 -16.57 -12.05
CA ILE A 9 29.17 -16.92 -12.97
C ILE A 9 28.80 -18.40 -12.82
N GLN A 10 29.80 -19.30 -12.74
CA GLN A 10 29.57 -20.72 -12.56
C GLN A 10 28.92 -21.04 -11.21
N TRP A 11 29.28 -20.31 -10.15
CA TRP A 11 28.63 -20.39 -8.84
C TRP A 11 27.19 -19.87 -8.89
N SER A 12 26.95 -18.74 -9.54
CA SER A 12 25.60 -18.16 -9.73
C SER A 12 24.69 -19.13 -10.48
N LEU A 13 25.12 -19.67 -11.62
CA LEU A 13 24.35 -20.64 -12.41
C LEU A 13 23.99 -21.91 -11.63
N ARG A 14 24.88 -22.38 -10.74
CA ARG A 14 24.59 -23.51 -9.84
C ARG A 14 23.62 -23.16 -8.71
N THR A 15 23.60 -21.90 -8.30
CA THR A 15 22.77 -21.42 -7.17
C THR A 15 21.35 -21.08 -7.61
N ILE A 16 21.16 -20.66 -8.88
CA ILE A 16 19.84 -20.39 -9.46
C ILE A 16 18.82 -21.52 -9.26
N PRO A 17 19.09 -22.80 -9.61
CA PRO A 17 18.10 -23.87 -9.42
C PRO A 17 17.81 -24.14 -7.94
N LEU A 18 18.78 -23.93 -7.05
CA LEU A 18 18.59 -24.06 -5.60
C LEU A 18 17.66 -22.96 -5.09
N LEU A 19 17.93 -21.70 -5.44
CA LEU A 19 17.08 -20.56 -5.11
C LEU A 19 15.68 -20.74 -5.69
N ALA A 20 15.55 -21.17 -6.95
CA ALA A 20 14.26 -21.40 -7.59
C ALA A 20 13.44 -22.47 -6.84
N ARG A 21 14.09 -23.55 -6.39
CA ARG A 21 13.44 -24.59 -5.58
C ARG A 21 12.97 -24.06 -4.23
N GLU A 22 13.80 -23.27 -3.54
CA GLU A 22 13.41 -22.68 -2.26
C GLU A 22 12.27 -21.67 -2.42
N TRP A 23 12.32 -20.82 -3.45
CA TRP A 23 11.24 -19.89 -3.79
C TRP A 23 9.94 -20.62 -4.14
N LEU A 24 10.02 -21.72 -4.89
CA LEU A 24 8.85 -22.54 -5.21
C LEU A 24 8.26 -23.20 -3.94
N THR A 25 9.11 -23.75 -3.09
CA THR A 25 8.68 -24.39 -1.83
C THR A 25 8.02 -23.36 -0.90
N PHE A 26 8.63 -22.18 -0.78
CA PHE A 26 8.07 -21.06 -0.06
C PHE A 26 6.71 -20.64 -0.64
N TYR A 27 6.61 -20.47 -1.96
CA TYR A 27 5.38 -20.09 -2.65
C TYR A 27 4.26 -21.11 -2.40
N LEU A 28 4.52 -22.41 -2.55
CA LEU A 28 3.52 -23.45 -2.33
C LEU A 28 3.06 -23.50 -0.86
N SER A 29 4.00 -23.39 0.08
CA SER A 29 3.69 -23.35 1.51
C SER A 29 2.86 -22.11 1.88
N PHE A 30 3.24 -20.95 1.34
CA PHE A 30 2.53 -19.69 1.52
C PHE A 30 1.11 -19.76 0.94
N MET A 31 0.97 -20.25 -0.29
CA MET A 31 -0.34 -20.39 -0.95
C MET A 31 -1.25 -21.36 -0.22
N GLY A 32 -0.72 -22.48 0.29
CA GLY A 32 -1.49 -23.40 1.12
C GLY A 32 -2.08 -22.69 2.34
N ARG A 33 -1.23 -22.05 3.14
CA ARG A 33 -1.67 -21.29 4.33
C ARG A 33 -2.62 -20.15 3.98
N PHE A 34 -2.37 -19.45 2.89
CA PHE A 34 -3.23 -18.36 2.42
C PHE A 34 -4.61 -18.88 2.00
N THR A 35 -4.69 -20.05 1.36
CA THR A 35 -5.99 -20.63 0.97
C THR A 35 -6.81 -21.05 2.18
N ASP A 36 -6.18 -21.57 3.22
CA ASP A 36 -6.86 -21.92 4.47
C ASP A 36 -7.34 -20.66 5.19
N PHE A 37 -6.47 -19.65 5.32
CA PHE A 37 -6.82 -18.33 5.84
C PHE A 37 -7.99 -17.68 5.08
N TRP A 38 -8.00 -17.78 3.75
CA TRP A 38 -9.08 -17.22 2.92
C TRP A 38 -10.40 -17.98 3.12
N LYS A 39 -10.37 -19.31 3.29
CA LYS A 39 -11.58 -20.10 3.54
C LYS A 39 -12.22 -19.77 4.89
N GLU A 40 -11.42 -19.51 5.91
CA GLU A 40 -11.88 -19.18 7.26
C GLU A 40 -12.50 -17.79 7.40
N LYS A 41 -12.32 -16.90 6.41
CA LYS A 41 -12.89 -15.55 6.43
C LYS A 41 -14.32 -15.51 5.95
N SER A 42 -15.15 -14.73 6.66
CA SER A 42 -16.49 -14.38 6.23
C SER A 42 -16.47 -13.55 4.94
N GLY A 43 -17.61 -13.43 4.26
CA GLY A 43 -17.72 -12.59 3.06
C GLY A 43 -17.33 -11.13 3.32
N THR A 44 -17.73 -10.57 4.46
CA THR A 44 -17.41 -9.19 4.85
C THR A 44 -15.93 -9.04 5.21
N GLU A 45 -15.31 -10.02 5.87
CA GLU A 45 -13.87 -10.01 6.16
C GLU A 45 -13.01 -10.11 4.89
N LYS A 46 -13.49 -10.82 3.86
CA LYS A 46 -12.84 -10.89 2.54
C LYS A 46 -12.89 -9.56 1.82
N VAL A 47 -14.06 -8.91 1.82
CA VAL A 47 -14.23 -7.57 1.23
C VAL A 47 -13.35 -6.55 1.96
N LEU A 48 -13.33 -6.58 3.29
CA LEU A 48 -12.44 -5.73 4.08
C LEU A 48 -10.98 -5.99 3.71
N PHE A 49 -10.56 -7.25 3.66
CA PHE A 49 -9.19 -7.63 3.28
C PHE A 49 -8.77 -7.03 1.94
N VAL A 50 -9.62 -7.15 0.90
CA VAL A 50 -9.34 -6.58 -0.42
C VAL A 50 -9.26 -5.06 -0.35
N ALA A 51 -10.20 -4.42 0.35
CA ALA A 51 -10.24 -2.97 0.49
C ALA A 51 -9.00 -2.42 1.21
N VAL A 52 -8.57 -3.03 2.32
CA VAL A 52 -7.36 -2.60 3.04
C VAL A 52 -6.08 -2.91 2.25
N THR A 53 -6.09 -3.96 1.43
CA THR A 53 -4.99 -4.27 0.51
C THR A 53 -4.85 -3.20 -0.57
N LEU A 54 -5.96 -2.78 -1.19
CA LEU A 54 -5.96 -1.70 -2.17
C LEU A 54 -5.53 -0.38 -1.54
N GLN A 55 -6.01 -0.07 -0.34
CA GLN A 55 -5.60 1.13 0.40
C GLN A 55 -4.08 1.15 0.62
N LEU A 56 -3.49 0.03 1.09
CA LEU A 56 -2.05 -0.09 1.26
C LEU A 56 -1.31 0.04 -0.08
N PHE A 57 -1.79 -0.63 -1.13
CA PHE A 57 -1.18 -0.57 -2.46
C PHE A 57 -1.15 0.86 -3.01
N PHE A 58 -2.26 1.58 -2.94
CA PHE A 58 -2.31 2.96 -3.39
C PHE A 58 -1.46 3.88 -2.50
N SER A 59 -1.33 3.61 -1.20
CA SER A 59 -0.42 4.36 -0.34
C SER A 59 1.06 4.23 -0.74
N LEU A 60 1.46 3.12 -1.36
CA LEU A 60 2.84 2.92 -1.84
C LEU A 60 3.13 3.59 -3.19
N SER A 61 2.10 4.13 -3.85
CA SER A 61 2.19 4.69 -5.20
C SER A 61 2.57 6.17 -5.23
N THR A 62 2.80 6.71 -6.44
CA THR A 62 2.98 8.15 -6.66
C THR A 62 1.62 8.82 -6.75
N TRP A 63 1.40 9.88 -5.99
CA TRP A 63 0.11 10.59 -5.96
C TRP A 63 0.11 11.87 -6.77
N ILE A 64 1.30 12.35 -7.14
CA ILE A 64 1.51 13.64 -7.76
C ILE A 64 2.21 13.39 -9.08
N GLU A 65 1.69 13.99 -10.13
CA GLU A 65 2.27 13.99 -11.47
C GLU A 65 2.58 15.44 -11.83
N TYR A 66 3.76 15.68 -12.41
CA TYR A 66 4.17 17.00 -12.88
C TYR A 66 4.74 16.90 -14.29
N THR A 67 4.52 17.94 -15.09
CA THR A 67 4.93 17.96 -16.50
C THR A 67 6.15 18.83 -16.68
N ILE A 68 7.27 18.23 -17.12
CA ILE A 68 8.49 18.95 -17.44
C ILE A 68 8.51 19.22 -18.95
N HIS A 69 8.90 20.44 -19.32
CA HIS A 69 9.07 20.87 -20.71
C HIS A 69 10.57 21.01 -21.03
N LEU A 70 11.23 19.90 -21.38
CA LEU A 70 12.64 19.87 -21.78
C LEU A 70 12.77 19.35 -23.21
N GLY A 71 12.24 20.11 -24.18
CA GLY A 71 12.27 19.73 -25.61
C GLY A 71 11.25 18.67 -26.03
N GLY A 72 10.45 18.18 -25.08
CA GLY A 72 9.24 17.36 -25.23
C GLY A 72 8.43 17.43 -23.92
N GLU A 73 7.12 17.12 -23.98
CA GLU A 73 6.28 17.01 -22.78
C GLU A 73 6.51 15.63 -22.13
N GLU A 74 7.17 15.61 -20.97
CA GLU A 74 7.35 14.40 -20.16
C GLU A 74 6.62 14.56 -18.83
N THR A 75 5.78 13.57 -18.50
CA THR A 75 5.04 13.54 -17.23
C THR A 75 5.73 12.60 -16.26
N GLU A 76 6.15 13.13 -15.12
CA GLU A 76 6.90 12.39 -14.11
C GLU A 76 6.09 12.26 -12.81
N GLY A 77 6.16 11.08 -12.20
CA GLY A 77 5.42 10.77 -10.98
C GLY A 77 6.25 11.00 -9.72
N LEU A 78 5.84 11.93 -8.86
CA LEU A 78 6.46 12.16 -7.56
C LEU A 78 5.72 11.44 -6.44
N ARG A 79 6.52 10.91 -5.51
CA ARG A 79 6.02 10.49 -4.20
C ARG A 79 5.86 11.72 -3.32
N VAL A 80 4.77 11.71 -2.56
CA VAL A 80 4.46 12.70 -1.53
C VAL A 80 5.59 12.77 -0.49
N SER A 81 5.95 13.97 -0.04
CA SER A 81 6.94 14.16 1.04
C SER A 81 6.57 13.38 2.31
N SER A 82 5.29 13.46 2.71
CA SER A 82 4.73 12.75 3.87
C SER A 82 4.27 11.31 3.59
N ASN A 83 4.76 10.64 2.54
CA ASN A 83 4.24 9.33 2.12
C ASN A 83 4.37 8.26 3.24
N PHE A 84 5.42 8.36 4.06
CA PHE A 84 5.62 7.49 5.22
C PHE A 84 4.44 7.48 6.20
N TYR A 85 3.77 8.62 6.40
CA TYR A 85 2.58 8.71 7.24
C TYR A 85 1.45 7.82 6.73
N PHE A 86 1.14 7.93 5.44
CA PHE A 86 0.08 7.16 4.80
C PHE A 86 0.41 5.67 4.69
N ILE A 87 1.68 5.35 4.41
CA ILE A 87 2.17 3.96 4.34
C ILE A 87 2.06 3.29 5.71
N ILE A 88 2.55 3.92 6.79
CA ILE A 88 2.50 3.31 8.12
C ILE A 88 1.08 3.08 8.58
N LEU A 89 0.22 4.10 8.46
CA LEU A 89 -1.15 3.97 8.93
C LEU A 89 -1.92 2.96 8.09
N SER A 90 -1.72 2.93 6.76
CA SER A 90 -2.35 1.93 5.90
C SER A 90 -1.80 0.52 6.15
N ALA A 91 -0.51 0.38 6.45
CA ALA A 91 0.08 -0.90 6.83
C ALA A 91 -0.47 -1.39 8.17
N GLY A 92 -0.66 -0.49 9.14
CA GLY A 92 -1.32 -0.79 10.40
C GLY A 92 -2.76 -1.26 10.20
N VAL A 93 -3.55 -0.52 9.43
CA VAL A 93 -4.93 -0.90 9.05
C VAL A 93 -4.93 -2.27 8.36
N PHE A 94 -4.02 -2.50 7.42
CA PHE A 94 -3.90 -3.78 6.72
C PHE A 94 -3.60 -4.92 7.68
N PHE A 95 -2.57 -4.79 8.53
CA PHE A 95 -2.17 -5.86 9.44
C PHE A 95 -3.28 -6.20 10.45
N PHE A 96 -3.79 -5.18 11.14
CA PHE A 96 -4.78 -5.39 12.19
C PHE A 96 -6.14 -5.80 11.60
N GLY A 97 -6.59 -5.15 10.52
CA GLY A 97 -7.88 -5.45 9.89
C GLY A 97 -7.91 -6.78 9.14
N SER A 98 -6.76 -7.27 8.70
CA SER A 98 -6.67 -8.54 7.96
C SER A 98 -6.44 -9.75 8.85
N PHE A 99 -5.57 -9.65 9.86
CA PHE A 99 -5.06 -10.83 10.57
C PHE A 99 -5.49 -10.92 12.03
N TRP A 100 -6.00 -9.84 12.62
CA TRP A 100 -6.43 -9.84 14.02
C TRP A 100 -7.95 -10.03 14.14
N ARG A 101 -8.38 -10.73 15.20
CA ARG A 101 -9.79 -10.81 15.62
C ARG A 101 -9.85 -10.47 17.10
N SER A 102 -10.28 -9.25 17.43
CA SER A 102 -10.40 -8.83 18.82
C SER A 102 -11.46 -7.74 19.01
N HIS A 103 -11.93 -7.60 20.24
CA HIS A 103 -12.97 -6.62 20.59
C HIS A 103 -12.50 -5.17 20.40
N TRP A 104 -11.21 -4.86 20.57
CA TRP A 104 -10.67 -3.51 20.39
C TRP A 104 -10.39 -3.15 18.92
N LEU A 105 -10.47 -4.14 18.00
CA LEU A 105 -10.08 -3.97 16.60
C LEU A 105 -10.89 -2.89 15.89
N GLY A 106 -12.22 -2.86 16.07
CA GLY A 106 -13.08 -1.85 15.43
C GLY A 106 -12.70 -0.43 15.83
N SER A 107 -12.39 -0.20 17.11
CA SER A 107 -11.96 1.11 17.62
C SER A 107 -10.59 1.53 17.07
N LEU A 108 -9.64 0.58 17.02
CA LEU A 108 -8.32 0.82 16.42
C LEU A 108 -8.45 1.17 14.93
N LEU A 109 -9.20 0.38 14.17
CA LEU A 109 -9.39 0.60 12.73
C LEU A 109 -9.99 1.97 12.47
N LEU A 110 -11.06 2.34 13.18
CA LEU A 110 -11.65 3.66 13.06
C LEU A 110 -10.69 4.79 13.41
N SER A 111 -9.90 4.62 14.47
CA SER A 111 -8.90 5.62 14.88
C SER A 111 -7.84 5.82 13.80
N LEU A 112 -7.33 4.74 13.20
CA LEU A 112 -6.35 4.81 12.12
C LEU A 112 -6.95 5.40 10.84
N GLN A 113 -8.19 5.03 10.50
CA GLN A 113 -8.91 5.61 9.36
C GLN A 113 -9.18 7.10 9.52
N PHE A 114 -9.51 7.53 10.74
CA PHE A 114 -9.68 8.94 11.07
C PHE A 114 -8.38 9.72 10.92
N LEU A 115 -7.26 9.20 11.42
CA LEU A 115 -5.93 9.81 11.23
C LEU A 115 -5.57 9.91 9.74
N LEU A 116 -5.78 8.84 8.97
CA LEU A 116 -5.61 8.88 7.51
C LEU A 116 -6.47 9.95 6.84
N GLY A 117 -7.71 10.11 7.28
CA GLY A 117 -8.61 11.17 6.83
C GLY A 117 -8.07 12.57 7.15
N LEU A 118 -7.58 12.80 8.37
CA LEU A 118 -6.98 14.07 8.77
C LEU A 118 -5.73 14.40 7.94
N GLY A 119 -4.83 13.43 7.75
CA GLY A 119 -3.64 13.62 6.90
C GLY A 119 -4.00 13.89 5.45
N THR A 120 -5.05 13.24 4.94
CA THR A 120 -5.57 13.46 3.59
C THR A 120 -6.14 14.87 3.44
N LEU A 121 -6.99 15.31 4.38
CA LEU A 121 -7.54 16.66 4.39
C LEU A 121 -6.43 17.71 4.50
N ALA A 122 -5.46 17.50 5.40
CA ALA A 122 -4.29 18.37 5.53
C ALA A 122 -3.50 18.45 4.22
N GLY A 123 -3.32 17.33 3.52
CA GLY A 123 -2.65 17.30 2.21
C GLY A 123 -3.43 17.99 1.09
N ILE A 124 -4.77 17.95 1.10
CA ILE A 124 -5.61 18.66 0.13
C ILE A 124 -5.60 20.17 0.39
N PHE A 125 -5.67 20.60 1.65
CA PHE A 125 -5.70 22.03 1.99
C PHE A 125 -4.33 22.69 2.06
N PHE A 126 -3.27 21.92 2.34
CA PHE A 126 -1.89 22.41 2.47
C PHE A 126 -0.92 21.51 1.69
N PRO A 127 -1.10 21.40 0.36
CA PRO A 127 -0.29 20.49 -0.45
C PRO A 127 1.19 20.87 -0.44
N GLU A 128 1.54 22.15 -0.33
CA GLU A 128 2.94 22.59 -0.27
C GLU A 128 3.70 22.03 0.96
N THR A 129 2.99 21.85 2.07
CA THR A 129 3.60 21.35 3.32
C THR A 129 3.58 19.82 3.37
N PHE A 130 2.51 19.20 2.88
CA PHE A 130 2.28 17.77 3.04
C PHE A 130 2.76 16.93 1.84
N PHE A 131 2.62 17.49 0.64
CA PHE A 131 2.67 16.78 -0.64
C PHE A 131 3.87 17.18 -1.49
N VAL A 132 4.11 18.47 -1.73
CA VAL A 132 5.28 18.95 -2.50
C VAL A 132 5.91 20.19 -1.89
N SER A 133 7.14 20.08 -1.38
CA SER A 133 7.85 21.23 -0.80
C SER A 133 8.54 22.13 -1.83
N PHE A 134 8.55 21.75 -3.12
CA PHE A 134 9.37 22.40 -4.16
C PHE A 134 8.66 22.69 -5.49
N LEU A 135 7.43 22.21 -5.70
CA LEU A 135 6.65 22.52 -6.92
C LEU A 135 5.58 23.55 -6.58
N ARG A 136 5.34 24.49 -7.51
CA ARG A 136 4.21 25.41 -7.43
C ARG A 136 2.92 24.66 -7.73
N GLU A 137 1.80 25.13 -7.18
CA GLU A 137 0.47 24.55 -7.40
C GLU A 137 0.06 24.47 -8.88
N GLU A 138 0.62 25.34 -9.73
CA GLU A 138 0.39 25.38 -11.17
C GLU A 138 1.07 24.23 -11.95
N ASP A 139 2.06 23.57 -11.37
CA ASP A 139 2.94 22.63 -12.08
C ASP A 139 2.63 21.14 -11.80
N TYR A 140 1.69 20.84 -10.90
CA TYR A 140 1.37 19.46 -10.54
C TYR A 140 -0.14 19.15 -10.55
N VAL A 141 -0.45 17.90 -10.84
CA VAL A 141 -1.81 17.36 -10.83
C VAL A 141 -1.83 16.10 -9.97
N PHE A 142 -2.95 15.85 -9.29
CA PHE A 142 -3.14 14.59 -8.59
C PHE A 142 -3.35 13.45 -9.59
N SER A 143 -2.53 12.40 -9.45
CA SER A 143 -2.64 11.17 -10.23
C SER A 143 -3.95 10.45 -9.94
N TRP A 144 -4.43 9.63 -10.88
CA TRP A 144 -5.55 8.70 -10.66
C TRP A 144 -5.33 7.79 -9.43
N LYS A 145 -4.07 7.51 -9.08
CA LYS A 145 -3.71 6.68 -7.93
C LYS A 145 -4.05 7.35 -6.59
N PHE A 146 -3.98 8.68 -6.52
CA PHE A 146 -4.42 9.44 -5.35
C PHE A 146 -5.93 9.28 -5.16
N TYR A 147 -6.72 9.44 -6.22
CA TYR A 147 -8.16 9.21 -6.16
C TYR A 147 -8.50 7.74 -5.87
N GLY A 148 -7.70 6.79 -6.38
CA GLY A 148 -7.77 5.38 -6.02
C GLY A 148 -7.55 5.13 -4.52
N PHE A 149 -6.57 5.83 -3.92
CA PHE A 149 -6.36 5.83 -2.47
C PHE A 149 -7.59 6.36 -1.73
N LEU A 150 -8.12 7.52 -2.13
CA LEU A 150 -9.31 8.12 -1.50
C LEU A 150 -10.52 7.19 -1.56
N GLY A 151 -10.76 6.55 -2.71
CA GLY A 151 -11.84 5.59 -2.88
C GLY A 151 -11.66 4.37 -1.97
N ALA A 152 -10.45 3.81 -1.93
CA ALA A 152 -10.14 2.67 -1.06
C ALA A 152 -10.27 3.05 0.42
N TRP A 153 -9.73 4.20 0.84
CA TRP A 153 -9.86 4.74 2.19
C TRP A 153 -11.31 5.02 2.60
N GLY A 154 -12.11 5.61 1.72
CA GLY A 154 -13.53 5.85 1.99
C GLY A 154 -14.29 4.54 2.17
N PHE A 155 -14.04 3.56 1.30
CA PHE A 155 -14.68 2.25 1.37
C PHE A 155 -14.25 1.47 2.63
N THR A 156 -12.96 1.44 2.97
CA THR A 156 -12.48 0.80 4.20
C THR A 156 -13.00 1.49 5.45
N SER A 157 -13.13 2.82 5.44
CA SER A 157 -13.72 3.59 6.54
C SER A 157 -15.18 3.23 6.77
N LEU A 158 -15.98 3.08 5.70
CA LEU A 158 -17.38 2.63 5.79
C LEU A 158 -17.47 1.21 6.35
N LEU A 159 -16.59 0.30 5.91
CA LEU A 159 -16.55 -1.06 6.44
C LEU A 159 -16.14 -1.09 7.92
N ALA A 160 -15.17 -0.27 8.32
CA ALA A 160 -14.74 -0.14 9.71
C ALA A 160 -15.85 0.44 10.60
N LEU A 161 -16.60 1.43 10.11
CA LEU A 161 -17.78 1.98 10.78
C LEU A 161 -18.84 0.90 10.96
N ASN A 162 -19.16 0.16 9.90
CA ASN A 162 -20.13 -0.92 9.96
C ASN A 162 -19.71 -2.00 10.98
N GLN A 163 -18.44 -2.40 11.00
CA GLN A 163 -17.92 -3.36 11.98
C GLN A 163 -17.96 -2.82 13.42
N PHE A 164 -17.79 -1.51 13.62
CA PHE A 164 -17.87 -0.90 14.93
C PHE A 164 -19.31 -0.89 15.47
N PHE A 165 -20.30 -0.65 14.61
CA PHE A 165 -21.72 -0.60 14.99
C PHE A 165 -22.41 -1.97 15.02
N GLN A 166 -21.96 -2.97 14.26
CA GLN A 166 -22.45 -4.36 14.33
C GLN A 166 -22.00 -5.10 15.62
N LYS A 167 -21.55 -4.35 16.62
CA LYS A 167 -21.01 -4.85 17.87
C LYS A 167 -22.06 -4.93 18.98
N ASP A 168 -23.31 -4.56 18.66
CA ASP A 168 -24.53 -4.84 19.41
C ASP A 168 -25.24 -6.09 18.85
#